data_AF-A0A4Q5WZK9-F1
#
_entry.id   AF-A0A4Q5WZK9-F1
#
_cell.length_a   1.000
_cell.length_b   1.000
_cell.length_c   1.000
_cell.angle_alpha   90.00
_cell.angle_beta   90.00
_cell.angle_gamma   90.00
#
_symmetry.space_group_name_H-M   'P 1'
#
loop_
_entity.id
_entity.type
_entity.pdbx_description
1 polymer ?
#
loop_
_entity_poly.entity_id
_entity_poly.type
_entity_poly.pdbx_seq_one_letter_code
_entity_poly.pdbx_strand_id
1 'polypeptide(L)'
;MNQLDIIALVGDRTAEWTWVPLAPGLEVMAWPVMVGDLFVGVSARTASACAVLLSREGWLCSLTTPQVEDWIYEQAALCPEPVLLDPRRIDIASAAAVAKHSSQLLSRIALAKRSTLVACGKSWVLCNGLLSHPGRAANYGLFSPSAPYRSATGAHALWQPLSFAHDLDHWDYSQLLRLVRRRPGTPLPSYDSPLRVTELVRTVTPPPPSTLAACAGKSCDACEGCDEEKGAGP
;
A
#
# COMPACT_ATOMS: atom_id res chain seq x y z
N MET A 1 9.49 -7.38 -3.59
CA MET A 1 9.83 -6.25 -2.70
C MET A 1 9.38 -6.62 -1.32
N ASN A 2 10.25 -6.54 -0.31
CA ASN A 2 9.84 -6.85 1.05
C ASN A 2 9.12 -5.63 1.68
N GLN A 3 8.49 -5.84 2.83
CA GLN A 3 7.70 -4.81 3.52
C GLN A 3 8.55 -3.63 4.04
N LEU A 4 9.82 -3.84 4.39
CA LEU A 4 10.73 -2.78 4.83
C LEU A 4 11.20 -1.90 3.67
N ASP A 5 11.48 -2.49 2.50
CA ASP A 5 11.84 -1.75 1.29
C ASP A 5 10.73 -0.74 0.95
N ILE A 6 9.47 -1.14 1.09
CA ILE A 6 8.31 -0.27 0.83
C ILE A 6 8.33 0.95 1.74
N ILE A 7 8.60 0.76 3.04
CA ILE A 7 8.68 1.86 4.01
C ILE A 7 9.83 2.80 3.63
N ALA A 8 10.99 2.25 3.29
CA ALA A 8 12.15 3.05 2.86
C ALA A 8 11.83 3.87 1.60
N LEU A 9 11.23 3.26 0.58
CA LEU A 9 10.86 3.96 -0.67
C LEU A 9 9.86 5.10 -0.43
N VAL A 10 8.90 4.90 0.48
CA VAL A 10 7.95 5.95 0.86
C VAL A 10 8.65 7.07 1.67
N GLY A 11 9.53 6.70 2.60
CA GLY A 11 10.30 7.64 3.41
C GLY A 11 11.26 8.51 2.58
N ASP A 12 11.98 7.87 1.65
CA ASP A 12 12.96 8.49 0.76
C ASP A 12 12.33 9.24 -0.42
N ARG A 13 10.99 9.20 -0.55
CA ARG A 13 10.19 9.87 -1.58
C ARG A 13 10.51 9.43 -3.01
N THR A 14 10.94 8.19 -3.18
CA THR A 14 11.25 7.60 -4.49
C THR A 14 10.05 6.91 -5.12
N ALA A 15 9.03 6.58 -4.32
CA ALA A 15 7.77 6.06 -4.83
C ALA A 15 6.84 7.18 -5.34
N GLU A 16 6.07 6.87 -6.39
CA GLU A 16 5.16 7.80 -7.04
C GLU A 16 3.75 7.69 -6.46
N TRP A 17 3.15 8.83 -6.11
CA TRP A 17 1.72 8.93 -5.79
C TRP A 17 1.20 10.33 -6.10
N THR A 18 -0.08 10.41 -6.44
CA THR A 18 -0.80 11.68 -6.63
C THR A 18 -1.98 11.73 -5.68
N TRP A 19 -2.16 12.86 -5.01
CA TRP A 19 -3.32 13.09 -4.15
C TRP A 19 -4.42 13.81 -4.93
N VAL A 20 -5.66 13.38 -4.75
CA VAL A 20 -6.84 14.01 -5.35
C VAL A 20 -7.87 14.35 -4.26
N PRO A 21 -8.58 15.48 -4.39
CA PRO A 21 -9.65 15.83 -3.47
C PRO A 21 -10.77 14.78 -3.49
N LEU A 22 -11.24 14.41 -2.29
CA LEU A 22 -12.42 13.56 -2.10
C LEU A 22 -13.54 14.33 -1.39
N ALA A 23 -13.19 15.25 -0.51
CA ALA A 23 -14.08 16.19 0.16
C ALA A 23 -13.29 17.42 0.65
N PRO A 24 -13.93 18.51 1.09
CA PRO A 24 -13.22 19.66 1.65
C PRO A 24 -12.27 19.27 2.79
N GLY A 25 -10.98 19.53 2.61
CA GLY A 25 -9.94 19.18 3.58
C GLY A 25 -9.57 17.69 3.65
N LEU A 26 -10.06 16.86 2.72
CA LEU A 26 -9.80 15.43 2.63
C LEU A 26 -9.35 15.04 1.22
N GLU A 27 -8.21 14.37 1.12
CA GLU A 27 -7.65 13.90 -0.14
C GLU A 27 -7.27 12.43 -0.03
N VAL A 28 -7.30 11.73 -1.16
CA VAL A 28 -6.92 10.32 -1.25
C VAL A 28 -5.86 10.16 -2.33
N MET A 29 -5.02 9.13 -2.21
CA MET A 29 -4.17 8.72 -3.33
C MET A 29 -5.06 8.31 -4.52
N ALA A 30 -4.85 8.95 -5.67
CA ALA A 30 -5.61 8.72 -6.90
C ALA A 30 -5.47 7.27 -7.39
N TRP A 31 -4.25 6.75 -7.26
CA TRP A 31 -3.86 5.38 -7.52
C TRP A 31 -3.29 4.78 -6.23
N PRO A 32 -3.35 3.45 -6.05
CA PRO A 32 -2.48 2.80 -5.09
C PRO A 32 -1.01 3.03 -5.46
N VAL A 33 -0.13 3.05 -4.47
CA VAL A 33 1.30 3.32 -4.66
C VAL A 33 1.92 2.29 -5.62
N MET A 34 2.82 2.78 -6.46
CA MET A 34 3.57 1.95 -7.40
C MET A 34 5.07 2.19 -7.32
N VAL A 35 5.83 1.18 -7.72
CA VAL A 35 7.27 1.25 -7.96
C VAL A 35 7.56 0.68 -9.35
N GLY A 36 7.93 1.56 -10.28
CA GLY A 36 7.91 1.23 -11.71
C GLY A 36 6.50 0.81 -12.15
N ASP A 37 6.39 -0.39 -12.72
CA ASP A 37 5.11 -0.95 -13.20
C ASP A 37 4.45 -1.92 -12.19
N LEU A 38 4.89 -1.92 -10.93
CA LEU A 38 4.34 -2.80 -9.90
C LEU A 38 3.51 -2.02 -8.90
N PHE A 39 2.28 -2.48 -8.68
CA PHE A 39 1.50 -2.06 -7.52
C PHE A 39 2.09 -2.68 -6.26
N VAL A 40 2.12 -1.89 -5.19
CA VAL A 40 2.75 -2.29 -3.94
C VAL A 40 1.73 -3.00 -3.05
N GLY A 41 1.93 -4.31 -2.87
CA GLY A 41 1.23 -5.13 -1.88
C GLY A 41 1.79 -4.89 -0.48
N VAL A 42 0.95 -4.49 0.47
CA VAL A 42 1.36 -4.11 1.83
C VAL A 42 0.62 -4.87 2.92
N SER A 43 1.28 -5.05 4.05
CA SER A 43 0.61 -5.42 5.30
C SER A 43 0.00 -4.20 5.97
N ALA A 44 -0.89 -4.42 6.95
CA ALA A 44 -1.52 -3.35 7.69
C ALA A 44 -0.50 -2.54 8.50
N ARG A 45 0.54 -3.22 9.04
CA ARG A 45 1.66 -2.58 9.73
C ARG A 45 2.45 -1.66 8.79
N THR A 46 2.80 -2.15 7.60
CA THR A 46 3.53 -1.38 6.59
C THR A 46 2.74 -0.16 6.15
N ALA A 47 1.45 -0.33 5.83
CA ALA A 47 0.60 0.77 5.42
C ALA A 47 0.47 1.85 6.52
N SER A 48 0.39 1.43 7.79
CA SER A 48 0.35 2.35 8.94
C SER A 48 1.66 3.12 9.09
N ALA A 49 2.81 2.45 8.93
CA ALA A 49 4.12 3.12 8.97
C ALA A 49 4.26 4.16 7.85
N CYS A 50 3.83 3.82 6.63
CA CYS A 50 3.78 4.76 5.51
C CYS A 50 2.89 5.97 5.81
N ALA A 51 1.73 5.77 6.45
CA ALA A 51 0.86 6.87 6.85
C ALA A 51 1.52 7.82 7.86
N VAL A 52 2.27 7.29 8.83
CA VAL A 52 3.03 8.12 9.77
C VAL A 52 4.09 8.95 9.04
N LEU A 53 4.89 8.32 8.17
CA LEU A 53 5.95 9.00 7.41
C LEU A 53 5.41 10.11 6.48
N LEU A 54 4.20 9.94 5.95
CA LEU A 54 3.57 10.91 5.06
C LEU A 54 2.76 11.98 5.80
N SER A 55 2.58 11.86 7.12
CA SER A 55 1.94 12.90 7.93
C SER A 55 2.91 14.05 8.17
N ARG A 56 2.76 15.14 7.43
CA ARG A 56 3.64 16.32 7.46
C ARG A 56 2.93 17.58 6.99
N GLU A 57 3.50 18.74 7.32
CA GLU A 57 3.18 20.03 6.68
C GLU A 57 1.66 20.33 6.58
N GLY A 58 0.95 20.19 7.70
CA GLY A 58 -0.49 20.50 7.75
C GLY A 58 -1.38 19.45 7.08
N TRP A 59 -0.90 18.22 6.95
CA TRP A 59 -1.67 17.04 6.58
C TRP A 59 -1.44 15.89 7.57
N LEU A 60 -2.54 15.22 7.95
CA LEU A 60 -2.54 14.00 8.74
C LEU A 60 -2.96 12.85 7.82
N CYS A 61 -2.02 11.94 7.54
CA CYS A 61 -2.27 10.75 6.74
C CYS A 61 -2.73 9.59 7.63
N SER A 62 -3.59 8.73 7.09
CA SER A 62 -4.04 7.51 7.75
C SER A 62 -4.39 6.46 6.70
N LEU A 63 -4.65 5.23 7.17
CA LEU A 63 -5.41 4.28 6.38
C LEU A 63 -6.82 4.84 6.11
N THR A 64 -7.48 4.31 5.08
CA THR A 64 -8.85 4.66 4.73
C THR A 64 -9.84 4.07 5.74
N THR A 65 -11.12 4.39 5.60
CA THR A 65 -12.24 3.72 6.31
C THR A 65 -13.13 3.06 5.27
N PRO A 66 -14.05 2.15 5.65
CA PRO A 66 -15.03 1.62 4.70
C PRO A 66 -15.84 2.70 3.99
N GLN A 67 -16.19 3.79 4.68
CA GLN A 67 -16.89 4.91 4.07
C GLN A 67 -16.03 5.65 3.03
N VAL A 68 -14.73 5.86 3.32
CA VAL A 68 -13.81 6.47 2.36
C VAL A 68 -13.62 5.58 1.13
N GLU A 69 -13.54 4.25 1.30
CA GLU A 69 -13.44 3.31 0.18
C GLU A 69 -14.71 3.29 -0.69
N ASP A 70 -15.89 3.36 -0.08
CA ASP A 70 -17.15 3.51 -0.83
C ASP A 70 -17.15 4.82 -1.64
N TRP A 71 -16.71 5.94 -1.04
CA TRP A 71 -16.60 7.23 -1.74
C TRP A 71 -15.58 7.20 -2.89
N ILE A 72 -14.45 6.51 -2.71
CA ILE A 72 -13.48 6.32 -3.78
C ILE A 72 -14.14 5.60 -4.96
N TYR A 73 -14.89 4.53 -4.70
CA TYR A 73 -15.59 3.79 -5.74
C TYR A 73 -16.66 4.62 -6.45
N GLU A 74 -17.44 5.41 -5.69
CA GLU A 74 -18.50 6.27 -6.21
C GLU A 74 -17.97 7.44 -7.06
N GLN A 75 -16.82 8.00 -6.69
CA GLN A 75 -16.27 9.20 -7.32
C GLN A 75 -15.16 8.89 -8.33
N ALA A 76 -14.67 7.65 -8.38
CA ALA A 76 -13.62 7.27 -9.31
C ALA A 76 -14.09 7.45 -10.76
N ALA A 77 -13.22 8.05 -11.56
CA ALA A 77 -13.45 8.14 -13.00
C ALA A 77 -13.26 6.78 -13.68
N LEU A 78 -12.58 5.84 -13.03
CA LEU A 78 -12.37 4.49 -13.53
C LEU A 78 -12.47 3.45 -12.40
N CYS A 79 -13.35 2.47 -12.59
CA CYS A 79 -13.54 1.33 -11.71
C CYS A 79 -13.25 0.05 -12.50
N PRO A 80 -11.97 -0.32 -12.70
CA PRO A 80 -11.62 -1.52 -13.46
C PRO A 80 -12.16 -2.77 -12.75
N GLU A 81 -12.56 -3.78 -13.53
CA GLU A 81 -12.86 -5.09 -12.94
C GLU A 81 -11.64 -5.59 -12.13
N PRO A 82 -11.85 -6.24 -10.98
CA PRO A 82 -10.78 -6.80 -10.16
C PRO A 82 -10.00 -7.91 -10.87
N VAL A 83 -8.70 -7.95 -10.62
CA VAL A 83 -7.87 -9.11 -11.00
C VAL A 83 -7.93 -10.11 -9.86
N LEU A 84 -8.57 -11.25 -10.12
CA LEU A 84 -8.69 -12.34 -9.14
C LEU A 84 -7.70 -13.46 -9.50
N LEU A 85 -6.75 -13.72 -8.60
CA LEU A 85 -5.83 -14.84 -8.70
C LEU A 85 -6.32 -16.02 -7.83
N ASP A 86 -6.18 -17.23 -8.35
CA ASP A 86 -6.58 -18.46 -7.65
C ASP A 86 -5.49 -18.91 -6.65
N PRO A 87 -5.73 -18.82 -5.33
CA PRO A 87 -4.74 -19.21 -4.32
C PRO A 87 -4.39 -20.70 -4.33
N ARG A 88 -5.16 -21.54 -5.04
CA ARG A 88 -4.82 -22.96 -5.24
C ARG A 88 -3.74 -23.17 -6.29
N ARG A 89 -3.49 -22.17 -7.13
CA ARG A 89 -2.58 -22.24 -8.28
C ARG A 89 -1.38 -21.32 -8.17
N ILE A 90 -1.45 -20.30 -7.33
CA ILE A 90 -0.37 -19.34 -7.13
C ILE A 90 -0.28 -18.95 -5.66
N ASP A 91 0.95 -18.84 -5.17
CA ASP A 91 1.20 -18.20 -3.89
C ASP A 91 0.85 -16.70 -4.00
N ILE A 92 -0.25 -16.31 -3.36
CA ILE A 92 -0.81 -14.96 -3.40
C ILE A 92 0.06 -13.92 -2.68
N ALA A 93 1.02 -14.36 -1.85
CA ALA A 93 2.00 -13.52 -1.16
C ALA A 93 3.39 -13.61 -1.83
N SER A 94 3.43 -13.87 -3.14
CA SER A 94 4.67 -13.96 -3.91
C SER A 94 4.88 -12.76 -4.83
N ALA A 95 6.15 -12.50 -5.18
CA ALA A 95 6.51 -11.52 -6.21
C ALA A 95 5.86 -11.83 -7.57
N ALA A 96 5.70 -13.11 -7.91
CA ALA A 96 5.04 -13.54 -9.14
C ALA A 96 3.54 -13.17 -9.15
N ALA A 97 2.84 -13.34 -8.03
CA ALA A 97 1.44 -12.91 -7.91
C ALA A 97 1.30 -11.39 -8.05
N VAL A 98 2.17 -10.63 -7.39
CA VAL A 98 2.21 -9.15 -7.50
C VAL A 98 2.46 -8.71 -8.95
N ALA A 99 3.44 -9.30 -9.63
CA ALA A 99 3.77 -8.97 -11.02
C ALA A 99 2.60 -9.29 -11.97
N LYS A 100 2.01 -10.48 -11.83
CA LYS A 100 0.84 -10.90 -12.61
C LYS A 100 -0.35 -9.98 -12.38
N HIS A 101 -0.66 -9.70 -11.12
CA HIS A 101 -1.74 -8.78 -10.76
C HIS A 101 -1.50 -7.39 -11.36
N SER A 102 -0.28 -6.85 -11.21
CA SER A 102 0.04 -5.51 -11.66
C SER A 102 -0.04 -5.36 -13.17
N SER A 103 0.51 -6.31 -13.93
CA SER A 103 0.40 -6.32 -15.39
C SER A 103 -1.05 -6.37 -15.87
N GLN A 104 -1.89 -7.21 -15.24
CA GLN A 104 -3.30 -7.34 -15.60
C GLN A 104 -4.14 -6.13 -15.17
N LEU A 105 -3.82 -5.50 -14.05
CA LEU A 105 -4.51 -4.29 -13.61
C LEU A 105 -4.11 -3.09 -14.45
N LEU A 106 -2.81 -2.93 -14.76
CA LEU A 106 -2.30 -1.86 -15.62
C LEU A 106 -2.93 -1.91 -17.01
N SER A 107 -3.08 -3.09 -17.63
CA SER A 107 -3.73 -3.19 -18.93
C SER A 107 -5.19 -2.73 -18.92
N ARG A 108 -5.88 -2.85 -17.77
CA ARG A 108 -7.28 -2.38 -17.59
C ARG A 108 -7.39 -0.87 -17.38
N ILE A 109 -6.29 -0.21 -17.01
CA ILE A 109 -6.26 1.23 -16.68
C ILE A 109 -5.26 2.01 -17.53
N ALA A 110 -4.73 1.41 -18.61
CA ALA A 110 -3.62 1.95 -19.38
C ALA A 110 -3.86 3.35 -19.95
N LEU A 111 -5.13 3.76 -20.12
CA LEU A 111 -5.51 5.07 -20.63
C LEU A 111 -5.68 6.13 -19.52
N ALA A 112 -5.69 5.71 -18.24
CA ALA A 112 -5.87 6.62 -17.13
C ALA A 112 -4.56 7.36 -16.82
N LYS A 113 -4.67 8.67 -16.57
CA LYS A 113 -3.54 9.47 -16.08
C LYS A 113 -3.28 9.11 -14.63
N ARG A 114 -2.06 9.32 -14.14
CA ARG A 114 -1.72 9.14 -12.70
C ARG A 114 -2.56 9.99 -11.74
N SER A 115 -3.11 11.10 -12.24
CA SER A 115 -4.03 11.99 -11.50
C SER A 115 -5.50 11.56 -11.57
N THR A 116 -5.83 10.53 -12.34
CA THR A 116 -7.20 9.99 -12.42
C THR A 116 -7.46 9.17 -11.16
N LEU A 117 -8.54 9.44 -10.44
CA LEU A 117 -8.98 8.58 -9.34
C LEU A 117 -9.45 7.24 -9.90
N VAL A 118 -8.74 6.17 -9.55
CA VAL A 118 -9.05 4.79 -9.96
C VAL A 118 -9.45 4.00 -8.72
N ALA A 119 -10.61 3.34 -8.73
CA ALA A 119 -11.05 2.46 -7.65
C ALA A 119 -10.63 1.01 -7.93
N CYS A 120 -9.54 0.57 -7.32
CA CYS A 120 -8.97 -0.76 -7.54
C CYS A 120 -8.25 -1.31 -6.30
N GLY A 121 -8.17 -2.64 -6.25
CA GLY A 121 -7.60 -3.38 -5.12
C GLY A 121 -8.51 -3.40 -3.89
N LYS A 122 -8.01 -3.98 -2.81
CA LYS A 122 -8.55 -3.82 -1.45
C LYS A 122 -7.54 -3.05 -0.60
N SER A 123 -8.05 -2.37 0.42
CA SER A 123 -7.27 -1.56 1.33
C SER A 123 -7.34 -2.14 2.75
N TRP A 124 -6.30 -1.87 3.54
CA TRP A 124 -6.41 -1.91 5.00
C TRP A 124 -7.16 -0.68 5.47
N VAL A 125 -8.15 -0.87 6.35
CA VAL A 125 -9.06 0.20 6.78
C VAL A 125 -9.11 0.35 8.30
N LEU A 126 -9.48 1.54 8.76
CA LEU A 126 -9.81 1.84 10.15
C LEU A 126 -11.33 1.72 10.36
N CYS A 127 -11.72 1.03 11.43
CA CYS A 127 -13.11 0.97 11.90
C CYS A 127 -13.13 0.64 13.40
N ASN A 128 -14.23 0.95 14.08
CA ASN A 128 -14.37 0.68 15.51
C ASN A 128 -14.51 -0.82 15.81
N GLY A 129 -14.85 -1.64 14.82
CA GLY A 129 -14.87 -3.10 14.95
C GLY A 129 -13.52 -3.70 15.40
N LEU A 130 -12.40 -3.02 15.15
CA LEU A 130 -11.08 -3.43 15.60
C LEU A 130 -10.92 -3.41 17.14
N LEU A 131 -11.74 -2.64 17.86
CA LEU A 131 -11.71 -2.63 19.33
C LEU A 131 -12.05 -3.99 19.93
N SER A 132 -12.88 -4.77 19.23
CA SER A 132 -13.25 -6.14 19.62
C SER A 132 -12.30 -7.20 19.05
N HIS A 133 -11.28 -6.81 18.28
CA HIS A 133 -10.37 -7.70 17.57
C HIS A 133 -8.90 -7.26 17.79
N PRO A 134 -8.38 -7.33 19.04
CA PRO A 134 -7.02 -6.91 19.34
C PRO A 134 -5.99 -7.71 18.54
N GLY A 135 -4.98 -7.02 17.99
CA GLY A 135 -3.93 -7.64 17.16
C GLY A 135 -4.36 -8.01 15.74
N ARG A 136 -5.58 -7.68 15.33
CA ARG A 136 -6.11 -7.94 13.99
C ARG A 136 -6.09 -6.68 13.14
N ALA A 137 -6.11 -6.89 11.83
CA ALA A 137 -6.29 -5.85 10.83
C ALA A 137 -7.66 -5.98 10.17
N ALA A 138 -8.19 -4.87 9.66
CA ALA A 138 -9.42 -4.84 8.90
C ALA A 138 -9.12 -4.55 7.43
N ASN A 139 -9.62 -5.38 6.52
CA ASN A 139 -9.53 -5.14 5.08
C ASN A 139 -10.91 -4.99 4.45
N TYR A 140 -10.99 -4.20 3.40
CA TYR A 140 -12.24 -3.85 2.72
C TYR A 140 -11.98 -3.43 1.28
N GLY A 141 -12.93 -3.73 0.39
CA GLY A 141 -12.93 -3.25 -1.00
C GLY A 141 -12.88 -4.36 -2.03
N LEU A 142 -12.09 -4.16 -3.09
CA LEU A 142 -12.11 -5.00 -4.29
C LEU A 142 -13.50 -5.00 -4.95
N PHE A 143 -14.01 -3.80 -5.22
CA PHE A 143 -15.35 -3.55 -5.75
C PHE A 143 -15.53 -4.08 -7.18
N SER A 144 -16.72 -4.59 -7.46
CA SER A 144 -17.15 -5.01 -8.80
C SER A 144 -18.65 -5.26 -8.81
N PRO A 145 -19.39 -4.84 -9.86
CA PRO A 145 -20.78 -5.23 -10.05
C PRO A 145 -21.02 -6.76 -10.08
N SER A 146 -19.99 -7.54 -10.42
CA SER A 146 -20.05 -9.01 -10.49
C SER A 146 -19.80 -9.71 -9.16
N ALA A 147 -19.40 -8.97 -8.13
CA ALA A 147 -18.99 -9.56 -6.86
C ALA A 147 -20.19 -10.01 -6.01
N PRO A 148 -20.02 -11.05 -5.17
CA PRO A 148 -21.13 -11.67 -4.45
C PRO A 148 -21.49 -10.97 -3.14
N TYR A 149 -20.59 -10.17 -2.56
CA TYR A 149 -20.79 -9.52 -1.27
C TYR A 149 -21.19 -8.07 -1.42
N ARG A 150 -21.75 -7.51 -0.35
CA ARG A 150 -22.23 -6.12 -0.30
C ARG A 150 -21.29 -5.23 0.51
N SER A 151 -21.24 -3.96 0.13
CA SER A 151 -20.60 -2.89 0.90
C SER A 151 -21.21 -2.73 2.29
N ALA A 152 -20.53 -2.01 3.17
CA ALA A 152 -21.01 -1.73 4.53
C ALA A 152 -22.41 -1.08 4.54
N THR A 153 -22.76 -0.34 3.49
CA THR A 153 -24.08 0.29 3.29
C THR A 153 -25.06 -0.57 2.49
N GLY A 154 -24.60 -1.65 1.86
CA GLY A 154 -25.40 -2.42 0.92
C GLY A 154 -25.46 -1.85 -0.51
N ALA A 155 -24.95 -0.63 -0.73
CA ALA A 155 -25.09 0.09 -2.00
C ALA A 155 -24.26 -0.52 -3.14
N HIS A 156 -23.10 -1.10 -2.83
CA HIS A 156 -22.14 -1.59 -3.82
C HIS A 156 -21.87 -3.08 -3.66
N ALA A 157 -21.40 -3.71 -4.73
CA ALA A 157 -20.93 -5.09 -4.72
C ALA A 157 -19.40 -5.14 -4.66
N LEU A 158 -18.86 -6.07 -3.88
CA LEU A 158 -17.43 -6.20 -3.65
C LEU A 158 -17.00 -7.62 -3.29
N TRP A 159 -15.73 -7.95 -3.55
CA TRP A 159 -15.16 -9.27 -3.27
C TRP A 159 -14.60 -9.40 -1.85
N GLN A 160 -14.21 -8.29 -1.22
CA GLN A 160 -13.68 -8.28 0.15
C GLN A 160 -14.58 -7.45 1.08
N PRO A 161 -15.63 -8.05 1.67
CA PRO A 161 -16.41 -7.37 2.71
C PRO A 161 -15.53 -7.09 3.91
N LEU A 162 -16.01 -6.21 4.79
CA LEU A 162 -15.28 -5.83 6.00
C LEU A 162 -14.97 -7.09 6.80
N SER A 163 -13.70 -7.40 6.95
CA SER A 163 -13.23 -8.63 7.58
C SER A 163 -12.07 -8.34 8.51
N PHE A 164 -11.99 -9.12 9.59
CA PHE A 164 -10.96 -9.05 10.63
C PHE A 164 -10.12 -10.35 10.67
N ALA A 165 -10.14 -11.09 9.57
CA ALA A 165 -9.57 -12.44 9.44
C ALA A 165 -8.03 -12.48 9.38
N HIS A 166 -7.35 -11.33 9.37
CA HIS A 166 -5.91 -11.25 9.25
C HIS A 166 -5.27 -10.51 10.43
N ASP A 167 -4.03 -10.89 10.75
CA ASP A 167 -3.19 -10.11 11.64
C ASP A 167 -2.61 -8.88 10.92
N LEU A 168 -1.75 -8.14 11.61
CA LEU A 168 -1.15 -6.91 11.09
C LEU A 168 -0.05 -7.14 10.03
N ASP A 169 0.46 -8.36 9.92
CA ASP A 169 1.65 -8.70 9.12
C ASP A 169 1.29 -9.46 7.83
N HIS A 170 0.06 -9.96 7.75
CA HIS A 170 -0.52 -10.50 6.53
C HIS A 170 -0.50 -9.48 5.38
N TRP A 171 -0.17 -9.94 4.18
CA TRP A 171 -0.32 -9.19 2.94
C TRP A 171 -0.52 -10.17 1.78
N ASP A 172 -1.11 -9.69 0.69
CA ASP A 172 -1.26 -10.41 -0.58
C ASP A 172 -1.20 -9.45 -1.76
N TYR A 173 -1.21 -9.98 -2.98
CA TYR A 173 -1.12 -9.21 -4.24
C TYR A 173 -2.19 -8.12 -4.41
N SER A 174 -3.34 -8.24 -3.73
CA SER A 174 -4.50 -7.35 -3.87
C SER A 174 -4.63 -6.34 -2.71
N GLN A 175 -3.84 -6.49 -1.64
CA GLN A 175 -3.74 -5.52 -0.53
C GLN A 175 -2.86 -4.34 -0.93
N LEU A 176 -3.42 -3.39 -1.66
CA LEU A 176 -2.62 -2.31 -2.24
C LEU A 176 -2.45 -1.15 -1.26
N LEU A 177 -1.29 -0.49 -1.30
CA LEU A 177 -1.08 0.71 -0.48
C LEU A 177 -1.89 1.89 -1.03
N ARG A 178 -3.01 2.20 -0.38
CA ARG A 178 -3.77 3.43 -0.58
C ARG A 178 -3.99 4.11 0.76
N LEU A 179 -3.72 5.41 0.81
CA LEU A 179 -3.88 6.22 2.00
C LEU A 179 -4.80 7.39 1.74
N VAL A 180 -5.35 7.93 2.82
CA VAL A 180 -6.11 9.17 2.86
C VAL A 180 -5.37 10.17 3.72
N ARG A 181 -5.44 11.45 3.36
CA ARG A 181 -4.89 12.55 4.15
C ARG A 181 -5.95 13.61 4.40
N ARG A 182 -5.89 14.25 5.56
CA ARG A 182 -6.83 15.30 5.96
C ARG A 182 -6.12 16.49 6.59
N ARG A 183 -6.73 17.67 6.49
CA ARG A 183 -6.27 18.85 7.23
C ARG A 183 -6.52 18.67 8.74
N PRO A 184 -5.68 19.28 9.61
CA PRO A 184 -5.97 19.35 11.03
C PRO A 184 -7.39 19.89 11.29
N GLY A 185 -8.15 19.24 12.17
CA GLY A 185 -9.53 19.58 12.47
C GLY A 185 -10.58 19.00 11.51
N THR A 186 -10.20 18.48 10.34
CA THR A 186 -11.11 17.73 9.47
C THR A 186 -11.29 16.30 10.01
N PRO A 187 -12.53 15.85 10.30
CA PRO A 187 -12.77 14.48 10.74
C PRO A 187 -12.52 13.50 9.59
N LEU A 188 -12.06 12.30 9.93
CA LEU A 188 -11.99 11.19 8.96
C LEU A 188 -13.40 10.59 8.82
N PRO A 189 -14.02 10.58 7.63
CA PRO A 189 -15.34 9.97 7.44
C PRO A 189 -15.34 8.51 7.86
N SER A 190 -16.35 8.09 8.62
CA SER A 190 -16.56 6.70 9.01
C SER A 190 -18.03 6.46 9.32
N TYR A 191 -18.53 5.28 8.96
CA TYR A 191 -19.85 4.81 9.40
C TYR A 191 -19.93 4.61 10.93
N ASP A 192 -18.78 4.50 11.61
CA ASP A 192 -18.70 4.34 13.06
C ASP A 192 -18.57 5.67 13.82
N SER A 193 -19.07 6.79 13.28
CA SER A 193 -18.80 8.13 13.85
C SER A 193 -19.31 8.28 15.31
N PRO A 194 -18.47 8.73 16.26
CA PRO A 194 -17.06 9.10 16.08
C PRO A 194 -16.14 7.88 15.97
N LEU A 195 -15.24 7.90 14.98
CA LEU A 195 -14.19 6.90 14.84
C LEU A 195 -13.22 6.98 16.03
N ARG A 196 -13.12 5.89 16.79
CA ARG A 196 -12.29 5.77 18.00
C ARG A 196 -10.93 5.13 17.71
N VAL A 197 -10.82 4.38 16.62
CA VAL A 197 -9.56 3.78 16.16
C VAL A 197 -8.95 4.69 15.10
N THR A 198 -7.98 5.50 15.51
CA THR A 198 -7.32 6.46 14.60
C THR A 198 -6.03 5.93 14.00
N GLU A 199 -5.48 4.84 14.54
CA GLU A 199 -4.24 4.18 14.12
C GLU A 199 -4.32 2.68 14.43
N LEU A 200 -3.74 1.83 13.58
CA LEU A 200 -3.61 0.38 13.86
C LEU A 200 -2.40 0.04 14.73
N VAL A 201 -1.32 0.81 14.58
CA VAL A 201 -0.04 0.60 15.26
C VAL A 201 0.45 1.95 15.76
N ARG A 202 0.56 2.11 17.08
CA ARG A 202 1.00 3.36 17.72
C ARG A 202 2.50 3.64 17.59
N THR A 203 3.29 2.64 17.20
CA THR A 203 4.75 2.71 17.23
C THR A 203 5.35 1.83 16.14
N VAL A 204 5.85 2.45 15.07
CA VAL A 204 6.93 1.87 14.29
C VAL A 204 8.07 2.86 14.39
N THR A 205 9.08 2.54 15.21
CA THR A 205 10.36 3.25 15.13
C THR A 205 10.89 2.95 13.73
N PRO A 206 11.08 3.96 12.85
CA PRO A 206 11.64 3.70 11.55
C PRO A 206 13.03 3.05 11.74
N PRO A 207 13.42 2.08 10.90
CA PRO A 207 14.80 1.62 10.90
C PRO A 207 15.72 2.82 10.66
N PRO A 208 16.91 2.88 11.29
CA PRO A 208 17.88 3.92 10.98
C PRO A 208 18.17 3.92 9.48
N PRO A 209 18.40 5.09 8.86
CA PRO A 209 18.68 5.18 7.43
C PRO A 209 19.83 4.23 7.08
N SER A 210 19.61 3.35 6.11
CA SER A 210 20.63 2.40 5.68
C SER A 210 21.80 3.14 5.07
N THR A 211 23.02 2.84 5.52
CA THR A 211 24.29 3.38 4.99
C THR A 211 24.65 2.82 3.62
N LEU A 212 23.67 2.54 2.75
CA LEU A 212 23.89 1.99 1.40
C LEU A 212 24.45 3.02 0.40
N ALA A 213 24.69 4.27 0.82
CA ALA A 213 25.28 5.32 -0.03
C ALA A 213 26.83 5.44 0.06
N ALA A 214 27.54 4.61 0.85
CA ALA A 214 28.98 4.81 1.09
C ALA A 214 29.94 3.95 0.24
N CYS A 215 29.46 3.03 -0.61
CA CYS A 215 30.36 2.16 -1.40
C CYS A 215 30.40 2.45 -2.92
N ALA A 216 29.70 3.47 -3.41
CA ALA A 216 29.83 3.91 -4.80
C ALA A 216 30.89 5.02 -4.91
N GLY A 217 32.17 4.69 -4.77
CA GLY A 217 33.21 5.73 -4.85
C GLY A 217 34.65 5.34 -4.52
N LYS A 218 35.09 4.12 -4.82
CA LYS A 218 36.52 3.86 -4.97
C LYS A 218 36.75 3.17 -6.30
N SER A 219 37.26 3.93 -7.26
CA SER A 219 37.83 3.40 -8.50
C SER A 219 38.97 2.45 -8.12
N CYS A 220 38.91 1.25 -8.68
CA CYS A 220 40.08 0.39 -8.77
C CYS A 220 40.82 0.81 -10.04
N ASP A 221 41.75 1.74 -9.90
CA ASP A 221 42.79 1.99 -10.90
C ASP A 221 44.16 1.64 -10.31
N ALA A 222 45.00 1.12 -11.19
CA ALA A 222 46.15 0.25 -10.99
C ALA A 222 47.41 0.87 -10.36
N CYS A 223 48.32 -0.02 -9.90
CA CYS A 223 49.77 -0.11 -10.21
C CYS A 223 50.39 -1.18 -9.28
N GLU A 224 50.86 -2.31 -9.82
CA GLU A 224 52.27 -2.61 -10.20
C GLU A 224 53.21 -2.86 -9.02
N GLY A 225 53.87 -4.03 -9.00
CA GLY A 225 55.05 -4.28 -8.14
C GLY A 225 55.24 -5.73 -7.70
N CYS A 226 55.91 -6.50 -8.56
CA CYS A 226 56.87 -7.60 -8.32
C CYS A 226 56.89 -8.32 -6.96
N ASP A 227 56.81 -9.66 -6.95
CA ASP A 227 58.03 -10.49 -7.00
C ASP A 227 57.70 -11.99 -7.12
N GLU A 228 58.45 -12.64 -8.02
CA GLU A 228 58.62 -14.07 -8.11
C GLU A 228 59.27 -14.61 -6.84
N GLU A 229 58.80 -15.74 -6.30
CA GLU A 229 59.76 -16.78 -5.89
C GLU A 229 59.15 -18.18 -5.87
N LYS A 230 60.04 -19.12 -6.17
CA LYS A 230 59.83 -20.49 -6.60
C LYS A 230 59.52 -21.42 -5.44
N GLY A 231 58.87 -22.55 -5.73
CA GLY A 231 58.85 -23.70 -4.82
C GLY A 231 58.08 -24.90 -5.36
N ALA A 232 58.78 -25.76 -6.12
CA ALA A 232 58.36 -27.13 -6.44
C ALA A 232 58.05 -27.91 -5.15
N GLY A 233 56.93 -28.63 -5.04
CA GLY A 233 56.82 -30.08 -5.33
C GLY A 233 57.29 -30.94 -4.14
N PRO A 234 56.98 -32.25 -4.05
CA PRO A 234 56.08 -33.09 -4.84
C PRO A 234 54.73 -33.40 -4.15
#